data_AF-A0A949NQB6-F1
#
_entry.id   AF-A0A949NQB6-F1
#
_cell.length_a   1.000
_cell.length_b   1.000
_cell.length_c   1.000
_cell.angle_alpha   90.00
_cell.angle_beta   90.00
_cell.angle_gamma   90.00
#
_symmetry.space_group_name_H-M   'P 1'
#
loop_
_entity.id
_entity.type
_entity.pdbx_description
1 polymer ?
#
loop_
_entity_poly.entity_id
_entity_poly.type
_entity_poly.pdbx_seq_one_letter_code
_entity_poly.pdbx_strand_id
1 'polypeptide(L)'
;MIRHRLFGRCRIYHDPVSPVLRAPAQIGWDAWFRNIDLVTPRRLKGPELLRRTKGWWTVDPGEIQPVVERFGRLVVGEGGELMIEFQGPEQAQALKSALKESFGDQVLLSP
;
A
#
# COMPACT_ATOMS: atom_id res chain seq x y z
N MET A 1 4.95 17.54 -7.27
CA MET A 1 4.52 16.16 -6.98
C MET A 1 3.68 16.18 -5.71
N ILE A 2 2.54 15.50 -5.71
CA ILE A 2 1.63 15.42 -4.55
C ILE A 2 1.49 13.96 -4.12
N ARG A 3 1.11 13.73 -2.87
CA ARG A 3 0.90 12.38 -2.31
C ARG A 3 -0.47 12.27 -1.68
N HIS A 4 -1.13 11.14 -1.89
CA HIS A 4 -2.40 10.81 -1.23
C HIS A 4 -2.32 9.42 -0.62
N ARG A 5 -3.00 9.21 0.50
CA ARG A 5 -3.11 7.93 1.19
C ARG A 5 -4.18 7.06 0.55
N LEU A 6 -3.88 5.77 0.43
CA LEU A 6 -4.80 4.76 -0.09
C LEU A 6 -5.44 3.99 1.06
N PHE A 7 -6.76 3.88 1.04
CA PHE A 7 -7.56 3.15 2.01
C PHE A 7 -8.39 2.09 1.28
N GLY A 8 -8.58 0.95 1.92
CA GLY A 8 -9.56 -0.06 1.51
C GLY A 8 -10.53 -0.33 2.64
N ARG A 9 -11.77 -0.68 2.32
CA ARG A 9 -12.75 -1.11 3.32
C ARG A 9 -12.29 -2.42 3.95
N CYS A 10 -12.26 -2.44 5.28
CA CYS A 10 -11.93 -3.63 6.04
C CYS A 10 -13.00 -4.70 5.82
N ARG A 11 -12.58 -5.96 5.62
CA ARG A 11 -13.50 -7.09 5.47
C ARG A 11 -14.32 -7.38 6.73
N ILE A 12 -13.77 -7.09 7.91
CA ILE A 12 -14.41 -7.41 9.20
C ILE A 12 -15.19 -6.21 9.74
N TYR A 13 -14.56 -5.04 9.80
CA TYR A 13 -15.17 -3.85 10.42
C TYR A 13 -15.92 -2.97 9.42
N HIS A 14 -15.79 -3.24 8.11
CA HIS A 14 -16.36 -2.43 7.02
C HIS A 14 -15.90 -0.98 6.96
N ASP A 15 -15.13 -0.48 7.92
CA ASP A 15 -14.54 0.84 7.91
C ASP A 15 -13.35 0.96 6.95
N PRO A 16 -13.10 2.14 6.36
CA PRO A 16 -11.89 2.40 5.59
C PRO A 16 -10.63 2.31 6.46
N VAL A 17 -9.70 1.43 6.08
CA VAL A 17 -8.42 1.25 6.77
C VAL A 17 -7.26 1.28 5.78
N SER A 18 -6.11 1.75 6.25
CA SER A 18 -4.86 1.80 5.47
C SER A 18 -3.74 1.13 6.26
N PRO A 19 -2.94 0.24 5.65
CA PRO A 19 -1.82 -0.36 6.36
C PRO A 19 -0.76 0.70 6.68
N VAL A 20 -0.12 0.54 7.83
CA VAL A 20 1.00 1.41 8.27
C VAL A 20 2.16 0.52 8.70
N LEU A 21 3.32 0.70 8.07
CA LEU A 21 4.56 0.03 8.43
C LEU A 21 5.11 0.63 9.72
N ARG A 22 4.85 -0.03 10.86
CA ARG A 22 5.27 0.45 12.20
C ARG A 22 6.78 0.32 12.45
N ALA A 23 7.41 -0.68 11.86
CA ALA A 23 8.85 -0.90 11.90
C ALA A 23 9.30 -1.46 10.54
N PRO A 24 10.56 -1.25 10.12
CA PRO A 24 11.08 -1.86 8.91
C PRO A 24 10.91 -3.38 8.95
N ALA A 25 10.64 -4.00 7.80
CA ALA A 25 10.71 -5.44 7.70
C ALA A 25 12.15 -5.88 8.00
N GLN A 26 12.33 -6.92 8.79
CA GLN A 26 13.66 -7.42 9.13
C GLN A 26 13.94 -8.69 8.32
N ILE A 27 15.16 -8.81 7.81
CA ILE A 27 15.65 -10.00 7.12
C ILE A 27 16.87 -10.50 7.88
N GLY A 28 16.82 -11.75 8.34
CA GLY A 28 17.94 -12.48 8.95
C GLY A 28 18.31 -13.71 8.12
N TRP A 29 19.27 -14.50 8.62
CA TRP A 29 19.78 -15.69 7.93
C TRP A 29 19.91 -16.87 8.89
N ASP A 30 19.27 -17.98 8.55
CA ASP A 30 19.58 -19.27 9.15
C ASP A 30 20.65 -19.97 8.30
N ALA A 31 21.71 -20.45 8.94
CA ALA A 31 22.77 -21.20 8.28
C ALA A 31 22.91 -22.60 8.91
N TRP A 32 23.30 -23.56 8.07
CA TRP A 32 23.31 -24.98 8.45
C TRP A 32 24.38 -25.33 9.48
N PHE A 33 25.52 -24.63 9.48
CA PHE A 33 26.70 -25.01 10.27
C PHE A 33 27.12 -23.98 11.31
N ARG A 34 26.38 -22.87 11.44
CA ARG A 34 26.67 -21.81 12.40
C ARG A 34 25.45 -20.91 12.58
N ASN A 35 25.43 -20.22 13.70
CA ASN A 35 24.48 -19.14 13.92
C ASN A 35 24.97 -17.86 13.25
N ILE A 36 24.06 -17.14 12.60
CA ILE A 36 24.33 -15.81 12.01
C ILE A 36 23.41 -14.81 12.68
N ASP A 37 23.98 -13.98 13.56
CA ASP A 37 23.25 -12.90 14.24
C ASP A 37 23.34 -11.58 13.46
N LEU A 38 22.94 -11.64 12.18
CA LEU A 38 22.90 -10.47 11.31
C LEU A 38 21.47 -10.24 10.83
N VAL A 39 20.88 -9.13 11.26
CA VAL A 39 19.55 -8.67 10.85
C VAL A 39 19.66 -7.38 10.07
N THR A 40 19.15 -7.38 8.84
CA THR A 40 19.11 -6.17 8.00
C THR A 40 17.69 -5.61 7.95
N PRO A 41 17.45 -4.38 8.42
CA PRO A 41 16.17 -3.71 8.25
C PRO A 41 15.99 -3.29 6.79
N ARG A 42 14.82 -3.58 6.22
CA ARG A 42 14.40 -3.19 4.88
C ARG A 42 13.03 -2.52 4.94
N ARG A 43 12.95 -1.31 4.37
CA ARG A 43 11.65 -0.69 4.09
C ARG A 43 10.96 -1.46 2.98
N LEU A 44 9.67 -1.75 3.16
CA LEU A 44 8.85 -2.28 2.08
C LEU A 44 8.66 -1.21 1.00
N LYS A 45 8.52 -1.65 -0.25
CA LYS A 45 8.01 -0.81 -1.35
C LYS A 45 6.50 -0.66 -1.23
N GLY A 46 5.92 0.38 -1.85
CA GLY A 46 4.48 0.61 -1.85
C GLY A 46 3.66 -0.62 -2.30
N PRO A 47 3.98 -1.26 -3.44
CA PRO A 47 3.30 -2.48 -3.87
C PRO A 47 3.42 -3.65 -2.88
N GLU A 48 4.56 -3.77 -2.19
CA GLU A 48 4.76 -4.81 -1.19
C GLU A 48 3.88 -4.58 0.04
N LEU A 49 3.76 -3.32 0.50
CA LEU A 49 2.88 -2.95 1.61
C LEU A 49 1.41 -3.14 1.24
N LEU A 50 1.00 -2.76 0.02
CA LEU A 50 -0.35 -3.02 -0.50
C LEU A 50 -0.66 -4.52 -0.50
N ARG A 51 0.26 -5.39 -0.95
CA ARG A 51 0.03 -6.84 -0.91
C ARG A 51 -0.21 -7.41 0.49
N ARG A 52 0.28 -6.76 1.56
CA ARG A 52 0.01 -7.17 2.95
C ARG A 52 -1.44 -6.94 3.40
N THR A 53 -2.24 -6.21 2.62
CA THR A 53 -3.67 -6.03 2.89
C THR A 53 -4.53 -7.18 2.35
N LYS A 54 -3.93 -8.16 1.66
CA LYS A 54 -4.65 -9.36 1.21
C LYS A 54 -5.28 -10.05 2.41
N GLY A 55 -6.58 -10.34 2.34
CA GLY A 55 -7.34 -10.89 3.47
C GLY A 55 -7.97 -9.82 4.39
N TRP A 56 -7.35 -8.64 4.51
CA TRP A 56 -7.82 -7.54 5.35
C TRP A 56 -8.83 -6.63 4.63
N TRP A 57 -8.59 -6.32 3.38
CA TRP A 57 -9.50 -5.51 2.57
C TRP A 57 -10.55 -6.38 1.87
N THR A 58 -11.70 -5.80 1.57
CA THR A 58 -12.79 -6.46 0.84
C THR A 58 -12.36 -6.84 -0.58
N VAL A 59 -11.67 -5.93 -1.27
CA VAL A 59 -11.10 -6.10 -2.62
C VAL A 59 -9.68 -6.67 -2.56
N ASP A 60 -9.30 -7.53 -3.51
CA ASP A 60 -7.94 -8.07 -3.59
C ASP A 60 -6.93 -6.97 -4.00
N PRO A 61 -5.81 -6.80 -3.27
CA PRO A 61 -4.82 -5.77 -3.61
C PRO A 61 -4.19 -5.94 -5.01
N GLY A 62 -4.20 -7.15 -5.58
CA GLY A 62 -3.72 -7.42 -6.93
C GLY A 62 -4.62 -6.83 -8.03
N GLU A 63 -5.89 -6.59 -7.75
CA GLU A 63 -6.80 -5.88 -8.66
C GLU A 63 -6.63 -4.35 -8.56
N ILE A 64 -6.32 -3.86 -7.36
CA ILE A 64 -6.13 -2.42 -7.10
C ILE A 64 -4.82 -1.91 -7.71
N GLN A 65 -3.74 -2.69 -7.60
CA GLN A 65 -2.40 -2.25 -8.01
C GLN A 65 -2.34 -1.78 -9.47
N PRO A 66 -2.83 -2.53 -10.48
CA PRO A 66 -2.80 -2.09 -11.88
C PRO A 66 -3.59 -0.80 -12.11
N VAL A 67 -4.72 -0.59 -11.41
CA VAL A 67 -5.51 0.64 -11.54
C VAL A 67 -4.73 1.83 -10.99
N VAL A 68 -4.10 1.68 -9.83
CA VAL A 68 -3.30 2.74 -9.21
C VAL A 68 -2.07 3.09 -10.04
N GLU A 69 -1.33 2.09 -10.52
CA GLU A 69 -0.07 2.28 -11.24
C GLU A 69 -0.24 2.93 -12.62
N ARG A 70 -1.46 2.99 -13.17
CA ARG A 70 -1.79 3.76 -14.37
C ARG A 70 -1.72 5.27 -14.17
N PHE A 71 -1.93 5.76 -12.95
CA PHE A 71 -2.07 7.20 -12.66
C PHE A 71 -0.97 7.74 -11.73
N GLY A 72 -0.34 6.88 -10.94
CA GLY A 72 0.71 7.28 -9.99
C GLY A 72 1.58 6.13 -9.55
N ARG A 73 2.48 6.39 -8.61
CA ARG A 73 3.41 5.38 -8.07
C ARG A 73 3.06 5.05 -6.63
N LEU A 74 2.89 3.77 -6.32
CA LEU A 74 2.77 3.31 -4.94
C LEU A 74 4.10 3.47 -4.19
N VAL A 75 4.05 4.19 -3.08
CA VAL A 75 5.20 4.48 -2.21
C VAL A 75 4.83 4.25 -0.74
N VAL A 76 5.86 4.13 0.10
CA VAL A 76 5.69 4.11 1.55
C VAL A 76 6.13 5.47 2.08
N GLY A 77 5.23 6.16 2.79
CA GLY A 77 5.48 7.45 3.43
C GLY A 77 6.54 7.37 4.53
N GLU A 78 6.97 8.52 5.03
CA GLU A 78 7.99 8.59 6.09
C GLU A 78 7.51 7.96 7.41
N GLY A 79 6.21 8.07 7.70
CA GLY A 79 5.55 7.42 8.84
C GLY A 79 5.13 5.96 8.57
N GLY A 80 5.51 5.39 7.43
CA GLY A 80 5.17 4.02 7.04
C GLY A 80 3.82 3.88 6.34
N GLU A 81 3.16 4.97 5.96
CA GLU A 81 1.85 4.95 5.34
C GLU A 81 1.88 4.44 3.90
N LEU A 82 0.83 3.71 3.49
CA LEU A 82 0.62 3.41 2.08
C LEU A 82 0.14 4.65 1.33
N MET A 83 0.98 5.17 0.45
CA MET A 83 0.73 6.39 -0.30
C MET A 83 0.86 6.15 -1.81
N ILE A 84 0.28 7.06 -2.57
CA ILE A 84 0.41 7.15 -4.02
C ILE A 84 0.98 8.52 -4.33
N GLU A 85 2.09 8.53 -5.06
CA GLU A 85 2.75 9.73 -5.52
C GLU A 85 2.32 10.05 -6.96
N PHE A 86 1.87 11.28 -7.17
CA PHE A 86 1.40 11.79 -8.44
C PHE A 86 2.29 12.93 -8.92
N GLN A 87 2.36 13.09 -10.24
CA GLN A 87 3.03 14.23 -10.86
C GLN A 87 2.26 15.53 -10.55
N GLY A 88 0.92 15.50 -10.62
CA GLY A 88 0.05 16.62 -10.31
C GLY A 88 -1.36 16.21 -9.83
N PRO A 89 -2.22 17.21 -9.53
CA PRO A 89 -3.57 17.00 -9.00
C PRO A 89 -4.53 16.33 -9.97
N GLU A 90 -4.34 16.51 -11.28
CA GLU A 90 -5.19 15.89 -12.30
C GLU A 90 -5.14 14.37 -12.25
N GLN A 91 -3.96 13.78 -12.04
CA GLN A 91 -3.82 12.32 -11.95
C GLN A 91 -4.47 11.77 -10.68
N ALA A 92 -4.42 12.50 -9.56
CA ALA A 92 -5.10 12.10 -8.34
C ALA A 92 -6.62 12.10 -8.52
N GLN A 93 -7.17 13.11 -9.21
CA GLN A 93 -8.60 13.17 -9.51
C GLN A 93 -9.01 12.07 -10.50
N ALA A 94 -8.21 11.81 -11.53
CA ALA A 94 -8.46 10.72 -12.49
C ALA A 94 -8.45 9.35 -11.80
N LEU A 95 -7.49 9.11 -10.91
CA LEU A 95 -7.46 7.87 -10.12
C LEU A 95 -8.70 7.74 -9.23
N LYS A 96 -9.12 8.83 -8.57
CA LYS A 96 -10.32 8.81 -7.72
C LYS A 96 -11.56 8.37 -8.50
N SER A 97 -11.71 8.84 -9.75
CA SER A 97 -12.79 8.40 -10.64
C SER A 97 -12.65 6.93 -11.04
N ALA A 98 -11.45 6.49 -11.43
CA ALA A 98 -11.20 5.10 -11.84
C ALA A 98 -11.44 4.09 -10.69
N LEU A 99 -11.02 4.45 -9.46
CA LEU A 99 -11.28 3.64 -8.27
C LEU A 99 -12.77 3.55 -7.96
N LYS A 100 -13.51 4.66 -8.10
CA LYS A 100 -14.97 4.67 -7.90
C LYS A 100 -15.70 3.82 -8.94
N GLU A 101 -15.26 3.85 -10.19
CA GLU A 101 -15.83 3.04 -11.28
C GLU A 101 -15.56 1.54 -11.09
N SER A 102 -14.33 1.19 -10.72
CA SER A 102 -13.92 -0.22 -10.59
C SER A 102 -14.34 -0.86 -9.26
N PHE A 103 -14.34 -0.09 -8.16
CA PHE A 103 -14.47 -0.60 -6.80
C PHE A 103 -15.53 0.12 -5.96
N GLY A 104 -16.26 1.08 -6.52
CA GLY A 104 -17.30 1.83 -5.79
C GLY A 104 -16.73 2.61 -4.60
N ASP A 105 -17.21 2.28 -3.40
CA ASP A 105 -16.78 2.87 -2.13
C ASP A 105 -15.79 2.00 -1.36
N GLN A 106 -15.31 0.91 -1.96
CA GLN A 106 -14.45 -0.07 -1.31
C GLN A 106 -12.98 0.37 -1.25
N VAL A 107 -12.55 1.25 -2.16
CA VAL A 107 -11.19 1.77 -2.22
C VAL A 107 -11.26 3.29 -2.31
N LEU A 108 -10.62 3.97 -1.36
CA LEU A 108 -10.74 5.40 -1.14
C LEU A 108 -9.37 6.08 -1.15
N LEU A 109 -9.36 7.33 -1.58
CA LEU A 109 -8.16 8.17 -1.66
C LEU A 109 -8.36 9.41 -0.78
N SER A 110 -7.40 9.69 0.09
CA SER A 110 -7.36 10.90 0.93
C SER A 110 -6.08 11.68 0.68
N PRO A 111 -6.12 13.02 0.67
CA PRO A 111 -4.92 13.85 0.73
C PRO A 111 -3.99 13.46 1.88
#